data_AF-A0A2T2W2F0-F1
#
_entry.id   AF-A0A2T2W2F0-F1
#
_cell.length_a   1.000
_cell.length_b   1.000
_cell.length_c   1.000
_cell.angle_alpha   90.00
_cell.angle_beta   90.00
_cell.angle_gamma   90.00
#
_symmetry.space_group_name_H-M   'P 1'
#
loop_
_entity.id
_entity.type
_entity.pdbx_description
1 polymer ?
#
loop_
_entity_poly.entity_id
_entity_poly.type
_entity_poly.pdbx_seq_one_letter_code
_entity_poly.pdbx_strand_id
1 'polypeptide(L)'
;MAPLVLGRPDLEQVPAVAAALEQLVEQSMALRSPTGGWPTDLPQTPETLGAYLSEETWELLDALQATQLSSPSSTTPGIVPITVLVPHLLWMLASGGYEIMRLIEGVRASVFEPDGQGTAHIVRLVPVLILTVEDARYALDLVTQTDPVPCLHLTETAGLRLLENDLDDRSWRCRDLLEQVAQILSYAQPELSPLLGDRCSVEALRPFQTWQPATLSLHLHLARMEAPSPLRPSGSSETSLNALYRPPDEKQPSRADAGFTLDDFASTLIEDPGDATAGVLGNWLTFTNESWIQAFLNACAQRIVAQNLPQIAISDCGESDTSELLRQREVFCNLVTYSATDLVQGVNGLFKHTFVHEPLLVADLWPRLRWYLAQSSERVMQLMGGVSTQVLPPGLSWQQGNLYLRPLMQLTTAQRSWIIDLSRGRLLPTSPLALPADAAVDIADAPWRNPLTVAELTALIDRDLGTYTPAIAALRQGTSIHLHRLDAEAGCQPGQLTLDWCFTLQTSL
;
A
#
# COMPACT_ATOMS: atom_id res chain seq x y z
N MET A 1 3.49 13.17 23.32
CA MET A 1 2.73 13.07 22.05
C MET A 1 2.31 11.63 21.87
N ALA A 2 1.01 11.32 22.00
CA ALA A 2 0.49 10.02 21.59
C ALA A 2 0.79 9.82 20.10
N PRO A 3 1.11 8.60 19.62
CA PRO A 3 1.13 8.39 18.18
C PRO A 3 -0.25 8.80 17.64
N LEU A 4 -0.31 9.25 16.39
CA LEU A 4 -1.52 9.13 15.60
C LEU A 4 -1.81 7.64 15.45
N VAL A 5 -2.27 7.00 16.54
CA VAL A 5 -2.96 5.73 16.47
C VAL A 5 -4.36 6.11 16.01
N LEU A 6 -4.47 6.47 14.73
CA LEU A 6 -5.66 6.12 13.97
C LEU A 6 -5.59 4.59 13.87
N GLY A 7 -5.92 3.96 14.99
CA GLY A 7 -5.93 2.51 15.11
C GLY A 7 -7.05 2.02 14.23
N ARG A 8 -6.77 0.98 13.44
CA ARG A 8 -7.84 0.23 12.79
C ARG A 8 -8.92 -0.10 13.82
N PRO A 9 -10.20 0.02 13.47
CA PRO A 9 -11.28 0.03 14.44
C PRO A 9 -11.23 -1.22 15.33
N ASP A 10 -11.15 -1.00 16.65
CA ASP A 10 -11.17 -2.08 17.66
C ASP A 10 -12.47 -2.91 17.62
N LEU A 11 -13.49 -2.46 16.87
CA LEU A 11 -14.76 -3.16 16.68
C LEU A 11 -14.56 -4.56 16.06
N GLU A 12 -13.53 -4.73 15.23
CA GLU A 12 -13.17 -6.03 14.64
C GLU A 12 -12.70 -7.04 15.68
N GLN A 13 -12.19 -6.57 16.83
CA GLN A 13 -11.70 -7.44 17.90
C GLN A 13 -12.82 -7.94 18.80
N VAL A 14 -14.05 -7.42 18.65
CA VAL A 14 -15.22 -7.90 19.37
C VAL A 14 -15.66 -9.23 18.75
N PRO A 15 -15.63 -10.37 19.48
CA PRO A 15 -15.84 -11.69 18.88
C PRO A 15 -17.15 -11.84 18.11
N ALA A 16 -18.23 -11.20 18.58
CA ALA A 16 -19.53 -11.24 17.92
C ALA A 16 -19.53 -10.48 16.57
N VAL A 17 -18.87 -9.31 16.53
CA VAL A 17 -18.73 -8.52 15.30
C VAL A 17 -17.82 -9.25 14.31
N ALA A 18 -16.71 -9.81 14.79
CA ALA A 18 -15.78 -10.60 13.97
C ALA A 18 -16.48 -11.80 13.30
N ALA A 19 -17.27 -12.56 14.06
CA ALA A 19 -17.99 -13.72 13.54
C ALA A 19 -19.06 -13.34 12.51
N ALA A 20 -19.87 -12.31 12.79
CA ALA A 20 -20.90 -11.84 11.85
C ALA A 20 -20.28 -11.29 10.56
N LEU A 21 -19.16 -10.56 10.68
CA LEU A 21 -18.39 -10.07 9.54
C LEU A 21 -17.83 -11.23 8.69
N GLU A 22 -17.25 -12.24 9.34
CA GLU A 22 -16.72 -13.42 8.67
C GLU A 22 -17.82 -14.13 7.87
N GLN A 23 -18.97 -14.39 8.48
CA GLN A 23 -20.12 -15.03 7.83
C GLN A 23 -20.65 -14.22 6.64
N LEU A 24 -20.81 -12.90 6.79
CA LEU A 24 -21.27 -12.01 5.72
C LEU A 24 -20.33 -12.07 4.50
N VAL A 25 -19.01 -12.01 4.74
CA VAL A 25 -18.02 -12.07 3.68
C VAL A 25 -17.98 -13.45 3.03
N GLU A 26 -17.98 -14.52 3.82
CA GLU A 26 -17.98 -15.89 3.29
C GLU A 26 -19.18 -16.14 2.38
N GLN A 27 -20.38 -15.73 2.80
CA GLN A 27 -21.60 -15.87 2.01
C GLN A 27 -21.55 -15.03 0.73
N SER A 28 -21.06 -13.78 0.81
CA SER A 28 -20.88 -12.93 -0.36
C SER A 28 -19.91 -13.54 -1.37
N MET A 29 -18.76 -14.05 -0.89
CA MET A 29 -17.75 -14.72 -1.70
C MET A 29 -18.27 -16.01 -2.34
N ALA A 30 -19.11 -16.77 -1.63
CA ALA A 30 -19.72 -17.99 -2.14
C ALA A 30 -20.73 -17.69 -3.27
N LEU A 31 -21.60 -16.69 -3.09
CA LEU A 31 -22.58 -16.27 -4.11
C LEU A 31 -21.91 -15.75 -5.38
N ARG A 32 -20.73 -15.15 -5.24
CA ARG A 32 -19.97 -14.56 -6.35
C ARG A 32 -18.98 -15.50 -7.01
N SER A 33 -18.71 -16.64 -6.38
CA SER A 33 -17.88 -17.68 -6.99
C SER A 33 -18.48 -18.14 -8.33
N PRO A 34 -17.66 -18.36 -9.38
CA PRO A 34 -18.12 -18.96 -10.63
C PRO A 34 -18.83 -20.32 -10.44
N THR A 35 -18.52 -21.03 -9.34
CA THR A 35 -19.15 -22.31 -8.98
C THR A 35 -20.32 -22.17 -8.02
N GLY A 36 -20.65 -20.96 -7.56
CA GLY A 36 -21.68 -20.66 -6.56
C GLY A 36 -23.13 -20.85 -7.05
N GLY A 37 -23.32 -21.17 -8.33
CA GLY A 37 -24.63 -21.43 -8.91
C GLY A 37 -25.49 -20.18 -9.09
N TRP A 38 -24.89 -18.98 -9.08
CA TRP A 38 -25.61 -17.73 -9.36
C TRP A 38 -26.26 -17.77 -10.75
N PRO A 39 -27.54 -17.37 -10.89
CA PRO A 39 -28.22 -17.38 -12.17
C PRO A 39 -27.47 -16.56 -13.22
N THR A 40 -27.15 -17.16 -14.37
CA THR A 40 -26.37 -16.50 -15.43
C THR A 40 -27.10 -15.32 -16.08
N ASP A 41 -28.41 -15.27 -15.93
CA ASP A 41 -29.31 -14.24 -16.46
C ASP A 41 -29.49 -13.04 -15.51
N LEU A 42 -29.04 -13.14 -14.26
CA LEU A 42 -29.16 -12.08 -13.27
C LEU A 42 -27.79 -11.40 -13.03
N PRO A 43 -27.63 -10.10 -13.35
CA PRO A 43 -26.37 -9.41 -13.10
C PRO A 43 -26.09 -9.35 -11.59
N GLN A 44 -24.86 -9.68 -11.20
CA GLN A 44 -24.40 -9.54 -9.82
C GLN A 44 -24.16 -8.06 -9.50
N THR A 45 -25.18 -7.41 -8.96
CA THR A 45 -25.16 -6.02 -8.47
C THR A 45 -25.38 -5.99 -6.95
N PRO A 46 -24.95 -4.93 -6.23
CA PRO A 46 -25.24 -4.78 -4.81
C PRO A 46 -26.72 -4.98 -4.47
N GLU A 47 -27.62 -4.45 -5.31
CA GLU A 47 -29.06 -4.52 -5.10
C GLU A 47 -29.59 -5.95 -5.25
N THR A 48 -29.10 -6.70 -6.23
CA THR A 48 -29.50 -8.10 -6.43
C THR A 48 -28.92 -9.03 -5.37
N LEU A 49 -27.69 -8.77 -4.91
CA LEU A 49 -27.02 -9.58 -3.90
C LEU A 49 -27.54 -9.28 -2.49
N GLY A 50 -27.93 -8.03 -2.22
CA GLY A 50 -28.43 -7.62 -0.90
C GLY A 50 -29.63 -8.43 -0.43
N ALA A 51 -30.50 -8.90 -1.34
CA ALA A 51 -31.62 -9.77 -0.99
C ALA A 51 -31.19 -11.17 -0.48
N TYR A 52 -30.00 -11.63 -0.86
CA TYR A 52 -29.43 -12.91 -0.43
C TYR A 52 -28.47 -12.77 0.75
N LEU A 53 -28.04 -11.55 1.05
CA LEU A 53 -27.13 -11.20 2.15
C LEU A 53 -27.85 -10.50 3.30
N SER A 54 -29.17 -10.36 3.23
CA SER A 54 -29.92 -9.56 4.19
C SER A 54 -29.80 -10.15 5.60
N GLU A 55 -29.88 -11.46 5.76
CA GLU A 55 -29.80 -12.12 7.08
C GLU A 55 -28.44 -11.84 7.75
N GLU A 56 -27.34 -12.09 7.03
CA GLU A 56 -25.98 -11.85 7.51
C GLU A 56 -25.70 -10.36 7.73
N THR A 57 -26.27 -9.49 6.90
CA THR A 57 -26.17 -8.04 7.07
C THR A 57 -26.84 -7.59 8.36
N TRP A 58 -28.04 -8.10 8.66
CA TRP A 58 -28.76 -7.79 9.89
C TRP A 58 -28.06 -8.36 11.13
N GLU A 59 -27.48 -9.56 11.04
CA GLU A 59 -26.66 -10.13 12.13
C GLU A 59 -25.46 -9.23 12.46
N LEU A 60 -24.77 -8.69 11.44
CA LEU A 60 -23.68 -7.74 11.65
C LEU A 60 -24.17 -6.41 12.26
N LEU A 61 -25.28 -5.86 11.76
CA LEU A 61 -25.86 -4.63 12.28
C LEU A 61 -26.29 -4.76 13.75
N ASP A 62 -26.88 -5.90 14.12
CA ASP A 62 -27.28 -6.23 15.49
C ASP A 62 -26.05 -6.36 16.41
N ALA A 63 -25.00 -7.05 15.95
CA ALA A 63 -23.75 -7.18 16.69
C ALA A 63 -23.06 -5.81 16.94
N LEU A 64 -23.08 -4.93 15.94
CA LEU A 64 -22.58 -3.56 16.06
C LEU A 64 -23.41 -2.74 17.06
N GLN A 65 -24.74 -2.83 16.99
CA GLN A 65 -25.64 -2.12 17.90
C GLN A 65 -25.45 -2.56 19.35
N ALA A 66 -25.27 -3.87 19.58
CA ALA A 66 -24.97 -4.41 20.90
C ALA A 66 -23.62 -3.89 21.46
N THR A 67 -22.65 -3.64 20.59
CA THR A 67 -21.30 -3.17 20.96
C THR A 67 -21.27 -1.68 21.30
N GLN A 68 -22.01 -0.83 20.58
CA GLN A 68 -22.03 0.63 20.79
C GLN A 68 -22.51 1.07 22.17
N LEU A 69 -23.21 0.21 22.91
CA LEU A 69 -23.57 0.41 24.31
C LEU A 69 -22.34 0.53 25.25
N SER A 70 -21.13 0.26 24.73
CA SER A 70 -19.84 0.33 25.45
C SER A 70 -18.83 1.25 24.74
N SER A 71 -19.14 2.54 24.58
CA SER A 71 -18.23 3.48 23.88
C SER A 71 -16.95 3.78 24.68
N PRO A 72 -15.74 3.63 24.09
CA PRO A 72 -14.51 4.16 24.65
C PRO A 72 -14.45 5.69 24.56
N SER A 73 -13.81 6.28 25.57
CA SER A 73 -13.62 7.70 25.81
C SER A 73 -12.91 8.45 24.67
N SER A 74 -13.36 9.67 24.42
CA SER A 74 -12.74 10.66 23.54
C SER A 74 -11.22 10.74 23.70
N THR A 75 -10.51 10.53 22.60
CA THR A 75 -9.10 10.88 22.47
C THR A 75 -8.96 12.40 22.53
N THR A 76 -8.05 12.88 23.39
CA THR A 76 -7.71 14.29 23.49
C THR A 76 -7.10 14.76 22.16
N PRO A 77 -7.48 15.92 21.60
CA PRO A 77 -6.90 16.41 20.36
C PRO A 77 -5.40 16.64 20.56
N GLY A 78 -4.60 15.80 19.92
CA GLY A 78 -3.14 15.90 19.92
C GLY A 78 -2.68 16.88 18.84
N ILE A 79 -1.72 17.73 19.18
CA ILE A 79 -0.99 18.51 18.17
C ILE A 79 -0.15 17.55 17.33
N VAL A 80 -0.34 17.60 16.01
CA VAL A 80 0.37 16.75 15.05
C VAL A 80 1.23 17.62 14.13
N PRO A 81 2.57 17.45 14.12
CA PRO A 81 3.43 18.05 13.11
C PRO A 81 3.15 17.46 11.72
N ILE A 82 3.20 18.30 10.67
CA ILE A 82 3.01 17.84 9.27
C ILE A 82 4.02 16.73 8.93
N THR A 83 5.26 16.81 9.42
CA THR A 83 6.30 15.79 9.21
C THR A 83 5.95 14.42 9.77
N VAL A 84 5.08 14.36 10.79
CA VAL A 84 4.56 13.09 11.34
C VAL A 84 3.33 12.61 10.57
N LEU A 85 2.56 13.54 10.00
CA LEU A 85 1.36 13.22 9.22
C LEU A 85 1.69 12.65 7.83
N VAL A 86 2.75 13.16 7.18
CA VAL A 86 3.17 12.76 5.82
C VAL A 86 3.35 11.23 5.66
N PRO A 87 4.18 10.52 6.46
CA PRO A 87 4.37 9.08 6.29
C PRO A 87 3.07 8.29 6.52
N HIS A 88 2.22 8.77 7.43
CA HIS A 88 0.93 8.14 7.72
C HIS A 88 -0.05 8.28 6.54
N LEU A 89 -0.20 9.48 5.97
CA LEU A 89 -1.04 9.69 4.78
C LEU A 89 -0.53 8.89 3.58
N LEU A 90 0.78 8.86 3.36
CA LEU A 90 1.40 8.04 2.32
C LEU A 90 1.14 6.55 2.52
N TRP A 91 1.25 6.06 3.76
CA TRP A 91 0.91 4.68 4.08
C TRP A 91 -0.56 4.38 3.80
N MET A 92 -1.49 5.25 4.20
CA MET A 92 -2.90 5.04 3.91
C MET A 92 -3.13 4.96 2.39
N LEU A 93 -2.59 5.90 1.61
CA LEU A 93 -2.69 5.87 0.16
C LEU A 93 -2.10 4.58 -0.45
N ALA A 94 -0.86 4.23 -0.10
CA ALA A 94 -0.18 3.05 -0.64
C ALA A 94 -0.84 1.75 -0.21
N SER A 95 -1.36 1.67 1.02
CA SER A 95 -2.04 0.48 1.54
C SER A 95 -3.48 0.31 1.02
N GLY A 96 -4.04 1.33 0.36
CA GLY A 96 -5.38 1.28 -0.24
C GLY A 96 -5.47 0.35 -1.47
N GLY A 97 -4.38 0.15 -2.20
CA GLY A 97 -4.34 -0.73 -3.37
C GLY A 97 -2.92 -0.96 -3.88
N TYR A 98 -2.64 -2.14 -4.40
CA TYR A 98 -1.32 -2.50 -4.95
C TYR A 98 -0.91 -1.52 -6.06
N GLU A 99 -1.85 -1.16 -6.90
CA GLU A 99 -1.66 -0.37 -8.12
C GLU A 99 -1.63 1.11 -7.80
N ILE A 100 -2.28 1.52 -6.70
CA ILE A 100 -2.10 2.84 -6.12
C ILE A 100 -0.65 2.98 -5.62
N MET A 101 -0.12 1.98 -4.91
CA MET A 101 1.29 1.95 -4.52
C MET A 101 2.21 1.99 -5.75
N ARG A 102 1.96 1.15 -6.78
CA ARG A 102 2.74 1.16 -8.03
C ARG A 102 2.69 2.52 -8.72
N LEU A 103 1.52 3.14 -8.81
CA LEU A 103 1.37 4.48 -9.37
C LEU A 103 2.14 5.51 -8.54
N ILE A 104 2.12 5.45 -7.20
CA ILE A 104 2.92 6.34 -6.34
C ILE A 104 4.43 6.16 -6.62
N GLU A 105 4.88 4.91 -6.77
CA GLU A 105 6.27 4.56 -7.11
C GLU A 105 6.68 5.02 -8.52
N GLY A 106 5.71 5.11 -9.43
CA GLY A 106 5.90 5.43 -10.83
C GLY A 106 5.89 4.17 -11.71
N VAL A 107 5.08 4.22 -12.76
CA VAL A 107 4.87 3.10 -13.69
C VAL A 107 5.17 3.53 -15.12
N ARG A 108 5.60 2.58 -15.95
CA ARG A 108 5.71 2.82 -17.40
C ARG A 108 4.32 2.93 -18.02
N ALA A 109 4.05 4.03 -18.71
CA ALA A 109 2.79 4.25 -19.40
C ALA A 109 3.01 4.93 -20.75
N SER A 110 2.21 4.55 -21.75
CA SER A 110 2.04 5.34 -22.97
C SER A 110 1.07 6.48 -22.70
N VAL A 111 1.51 7.72 -22.86
CA VAL A 111 0.67 8.91 -22.73
C VAL A 111 0.29 9.41 -24.12
N PHE A 112 -1.01 9.54 -24.37
CA PHE A 112 -1.58 10.00 -25.61
C PHE A 112 -2.09 11.44 -25.42
N GLU A 113 -1.41 12.38 -26.06
CA GLU A 113 -1.92 13.74 -26.19
C GLU A 113 -3.08 13.77 -27.21
N PRO A 114 -4.00 14.74 -27.14
CA PRO A 114 -5.24 14.75 -27.93
C PRO A 114 -5.06 14.53 -29.45
N ASP A 115 -3.91 14.93 -30.00
CA ASP A 115 -3.58 14.84 -31.44
C ASP A 115 -2.30 14.01 -31.74
N GLY A 116 -1.73 13.34 -30.74
CA GLY A 116 -0.38 12.76 -30.79
C GLY A 116 -0.30 11.23 -30.84
N GLN A 117 0.83 10.71 -31.33
CA GLN A 117 1.20 9.32 -31.09
C GLN A 117 1.60 9.12 -29.63
N GLY A 118 1.21 7.99 -29.03
CA GLY A 118 1.51 7.69 -27.64
C GLY A 118 3.02 7.61 -27.37
N THR A 119 3.51 8.42 -26.45
CA THR A 119 4.91 8.39 -26.02
C THR A 119 5.04 7.67 -24.68
N ALA A 120 6.03 6.79 -24.56
CA ALA A 120 6.28 6.07 -23.31
C ALA A 120 6.98 7.00 -22.30
N HIS A 121 6.38 7.13 -21.11
CA HIS A 121 6.89 7.89 -19.99
C HIS A 121 6.81 7.07 -18.71
N ILE A 122 7.59 7.47 -17.70
CA ILE A 122 7.29 7.09 -16.32
C ILE A 122 6.23 8.07 -15.81
N VAL A 123 5.10 7.55 -15.38
CA VAL A 123 3.99 8.32 -14.83
C VAL A 123 3.81 7.92 -13.37
N ARG A 124 3.69 8.91 -12.49
CA ARG A 124 3.41 8.66 -11.06
C ARG A 124 2.15 9.36 -10.57
N LEU A 125 1.52 8.80 -9.55
CA LEU A 125 0.52 9.45 -8.72
C LEU A 125 1.22 10.46 -7.80
N VAL A 126 0.77 11.70 -7.84
CA VAL A 126 1.26 12.81 -7.04
C VAL A 126 0.15 13.23 -6.07
N PRO A 127 0.14 12.66 -4.86
CA PRO A 127 -0.74 13.10 -3.79
C PRO A 127 -0.24 14.43 -3.20
N VAL A 128 -1.01 15.49 -3.39
CA VAL A 128 -0.68 16.85 -2.94
C VAL A 128 -1.55 17.23 -1.75
N LEU A 129 -0.91 17.41 -0.58
CA LEU A 129 -1.57 17.92 0.61
C LEU A 129 -1.65 19.44 0.54
N ILE A 130 -2.85 19.99 0.63
CA ILE A 130 -3.11 21.43 0.56
C ILE A 130 -3.70 21.91 1.89
N LEU A 131 -2.98 22.84 2.52
CA LEU A 131 -3.44 23.57 3.70
C LEU A 131 -3.77 25.01 3.31
N THR A 132 -5.01 25.42 3.54
CA THR A 132 -5.45 26.81 3.33
C THR A 132 -5.72 27.46 4.68
N VAL A 133 -5.04 28.57 4.95
CA VAL A 133 -5.18 29.37 6.17
C VAL A 133 -5.44 30.81 5.76
N GLU A 134 -6.65 31.32 6.01
CA GLU A 134 -7.09 32.63 5.51
C GLU A 134 -6.89 32.73 3.98
N ASP A 135 -6.03 33.65 3.50
CA ASP A 135 -5.68 33.82 2.09
C ASP A 135 -4.41 33.08 1.66
N ALA A 136 -3.70 32.43 2.60
CA ALA A 136 -2.48 31.69 2.32
C ALA A 136 -2.78 30.23 1.98
N ARG A 137 -2.18 29.74 0.90
CA ARG A 137 -2.27 28.34 0.46
C ARG A 137 -0.87 27.71 0.46
N TYR A 138 -0.72 26.63 1.21
CA TYR A 138 0.48 25.79 1.23
C TYR A 138 0.16 24.47 0.55
N ALA A 139 1.07 23.97 -0.28
CA ALA A 139 0.90 22.69 -0.97
C ALA A 139 2.18 21.88 -0.84
N LEU A 140 2.04 20.58 -0.61
CA LEU A 140 3.16 19.66 -0.42
C LEU A 140 2.89 18.40 -1.22
N ASP A 141 3.77 18.06 -2.16
CA ASP A 141 3.81 16.71 -2.73
C ASP A 141 4.27 15.75 -1.63
N LEU A 142 3.40 14.84 -1.20
CA LEU A 142 3.69 13.95 -0.08
C LEU A 142 4.85 13.00 -0.39
N VAL A 143 5.08 12.64 -1.65
CA VAL A 143 6.09 11.65 -2.08
C VAL A 143 7.48 12.27 -2.03
N THR A 144 7.64 13.44 -2.67
CA THR A 144 8.93 14.15 -2.76
C THR A 144 9.18 15.06 -1.56
N GLN A 145 8.13 15.37 -0.77
CA GLN A 145 8.16 16.36 0.31
C GLN A 145 8.64 17.74 -0.15
N THR A 146 8.34 18.10 -1.40
CA THR A 146 8.66 19.40 -2.00
C THR A 146 7.40 20.10 -2.49
N ASP A 147 7.56 21.36 -2.91
CA ASP A 147 6.49 22.08 -3.60
C ASP A 147 6.07 21.29 -4.86
N PRO A 148 4.75 21.06 -5.09
CA PRO A 148 4.31 20.35 -6.27
C PRO A 148 4.75 21.10 -7.54
N VAL A 149 4.93 20.36 -8.63
CA VAL A 149 5.37 20.90 -9.93
C VAL A 149 4.24 20.72 -10.97
N PRO A 150 3.22 21.60 -11.00
CA PRO A 150 2.03 21.44 -11.84
C PRO A 150 2.30 21.35 -13.33
N CYS A 151 3.42 21.90 -13.82
CA CYS A 151 3.75 21.82 -15.25
C CYS A 151 4.08 20.40 -15.73
N LEU A 152 4.36 19.47 -14.81
CA LEU A 152 4.57 18.06 -15.12
C LEU A 152 3.27 17.24 -15.04
N HIS A 153 2.17 17.83 -14.54
CA HIS A 153 0.91 17.12 -14.39
C HIS A 153 0.28 16.85 -15.76
N LEU A 154 -0.26 15.64 -15.90
CA LEU A 154 -1.07 15.26 -17.05
C LEU A 154 -2.41 16.00 -17.01
N THR A 155 -2.87 16.44 -18.18
CA THR A 155 -4.21 16.99 -18.32
C THR A 155 -5.26 15.90 -18.09
N GLU A 156 -6.40 16.24 -17.48
CA GLU A 156 -7.51 15.30 -17.23
C GLU A 156 -7.99 14.56 -18.49
N THR A 157 -7.85 15.18 -19.66
CA THR A 157 -8.24 14.61 -20.97
C THR A 157 -7.16 13.74 -21.62
N ALA A 158 -5.96 13.65 -21.05
CA ALA A 158 -4.88 12.84 -21.62
C ALA A 158 -5.27 11.36 -21.59
N GLY A 159 -5.01 10.67 -22.70
CA GLY A 159 -5.11 9.22 -22.75
C GLY A 159 -3.89 8.58 -22.09
N LEU A 160 -4.08 7.46 -21.40
CA LEU A 160 -3.01 6.75 -20.72
C LEU A 160 -3.21 5.24 -20.88
N ARG A 161 -2.14 4.51 -21.21
CA ARG A 161 -2.13 3.05 -21.21
C ARG A 161 -0.93 2.55 -20.42
N LEU A 162 -1.17 1.79 -19.36
CA LEU A 162 -0.11 1.19 -18.55
C LEU A 162 0.63 0.13 -19.39
N LEU A 163 1.94 0.03 -19.21
CA LEU A 163 2.81 -0.87 -19.98
C LEU A 163 3.42 -1.98 -19.12
N GLU A 164 3.04 -2.07 -17.85
CA GLU A 164 3.51 -3.10 -16.94
C GLU A 164 2.57 -4.30 -17.00
N ASN A 165 3.13 -5.51 -17.08
CA ASN A 165 2.38 -6.74 -17.37
C ASN A 165 1.42 -7.13 -16.23
N ASP A 166 1.71 -6.68 -15.01
CA ASP A 166 0.95 -6.97 -13.80
C ASP A 166 -0.17 -5.95 -13.53
N LEU A 167 -0.24 -4.89 -14.36
CA LEU A 167 -1.26 -3.86 -14.34
C LEU A 167 -2.19 -3.99 -15.57
N ASP A 168 -3.34 -3.34 -15.49
CA ASP A 168 -4.34 -3.36 -16.56
C ASP A 168 -3.87 -2.57 -17.78
N ASP A 169 -3.88 -3.24 -18.93
CA ASP A 169 -3.42 -2.71 -20.21
C ASP A 169 -4.49 -1.89 -20.95
N ARG A 170 -5.67 -1.70 -20.36
CA ARG A 170 -6.70 -0.88 -20.97
C ARG A 170 -6.28 0.58 -21.06
N SER A 171 -6.87 1.25 -22.05
CA SER A 171 -6.68 2.68 -22.24
C SER A 171 -7.62 3.47 -21.34
N TRP A 172 -7.05 4.40 -20.60
CA TRP A 172 -7.68 5.27 -19.64
C TRP A 172 -7.70 6.71 -20.11
N ARG A 173 -8.66 7.49 -19.65
CA ARG A 173 -8.45 8.93 -19.49
C ARG A 173 -7.86 9.18 -18.11
N CYS A 174 -6.98 10.17 -18.02
CA CYS A 174 -6.36 10.56 -16.75
C CYS A 174 -7.41 10.84 -15.66
N ARG A 175 -8.50 11.53 -16.00
CA ARG A 175 -9.62 11.75 -15.08
C ARG A 175 -10.25 10.44 -14.59
N ASP A 176 -10.64 9.56 -15.51
CA ASP A 176 -11.35 8.32 -15.18
C ASP A 176 -10.49 7.42 -14.26
N LEU A 177 -9.17 7.38 -14.50
CA LEU A 177 -8.24 6.66 -13.63
C LEU A 177 -8.14 7.29 -12.23
N LEU A 178 -8.07 8.63 -12.13
CA LEU A 178 -8.03 9.33 -10.85
C LEU A 178 -9.34 9.19 -10.06
N GLU A 179 -10.50 9.28 -10.74
CA GLU A 179 -11.82 9.07 -10.14
C GLU A 179 -11.93 7.65 -9.59
N GLN A 180 -11.44 6.66 -10.34
CA GLN A 180 -11.38 5.31 -9.83
C GLN A 180 -10.44 5.15 -8.63
N VAL A 181 -9.23 5.71 -8.67
CA VAL A 181 -8.28 5.64 -7.55
C VAL A 181 -8.92 6.23 -6.30
N ALA A 182 -9.61 7.37 -6.42
CA ALA A 182 -10.36 7.97 -5.32
C ALA A 182 -11.49 7.06 -4.83
N GLN A 183 -12.23 6.40 -5.73
CA GLN A 183 -13.28 5.44 -5.37
C GLN A 183 -12.72 4.25 -4.58
N ILE A 184 -11.61 3.66 -5.03
CA ILE A 184 -10.94 2.54 -4.33
C ILE A 184 -10.51 2.98 -2.93
N LEU A 185 -9.87 4.16 -2.82
CA LEU A 185 -9.44 4.72 -1.53
C LEU A 185 -10.62 4.98 -0.60
N SER A 186 -11.77 5.40 -1.11
CA SER A 186 -12.96 5.65 -0.27
C SER A 186 -13.45 4.39 0.46
N TYR A 187 -13.26 3.21 -0.13
CA TYR A 187 -13.62 1.92 0.48
C TYR A 187 -12.46 1.31 1.29
N ALA A 188 -11.25 1.32 0.75
CA ALA A 188 -10.10 0.67 1.38
C ALA A 188 -9.47 1.52 2.50
N GLN A 189 -9.72 2.83 2.53
CA GLN A 189 -9.26 3.77 3.54
C GLN A 189 -10.31 4.87 3.78
N PRO A 190 -11.46 4.53 4.38
CA PRO A 190 -12.55 5.49 4.59
C PRO A 190 -12.15 6.73 5.41
N GLU A 191 -11.09 6.64 6.20
CA GLU A 191 -10.49 7.76 6.94
C GLU A 191 -9.89 8.84 6.04
N LEU A 192 -9.53 8.51 4.79
CA LEU A 192 -9.05 9.47 3.80
C LEU A 192 -10.20 10.24 3.11
N SER A 193 -11.43 9.75 3.16
CA SER A 193 -12.57 10.35 2.45
C SER A 193 -12.79 11.84 2.79
N PRO A 194 -12.68 12.28 4.06
CA PRO A 194 -12.76 13.70 4.41
C PRO A 194 -11.59 14.55 3.89
N LEU A 195 -10.48 13.94 3.48
CA LEU A 195 -9.35 14.66 2.89
C LEU A 195 -9.41 14.67 1.36
N LEU A 196 -9.86 13.57 0.75
CA LEU A 196 -9.99 13.41 -0.70
C LEU A 196 -11.22 14.13 -1.29
N GLY A 197 -12.29 14.26 -0.50
CA GLY A 197 -13.52 14.95 -0.88
C GLY A 197 -13.49 16.44 -0.54
N ASP A 198 -14.35 16.85 0.40
CA ASP A 198 -14.50 18.24 0.83
C ASP A 198 -13.47 18.66 1.89
N ARG A 199 -13.16 19.97 1.91
CA ARG A 199 -12.20 20.60 2.84
C ARG A 199 -12.40 20.17 4.30
N CYS A 200 -11.45 19.43 4.85
CA CYS A 200 -11.41 19.07 6.26
C CYS A 200 -11.07 20.30 7.12
N SER A 201 -11.96 20.67 8.04
CA SER A 201 -11.72 21.79 8.96
C SER A 201 -10.72 21.38 10.04
N VAL A 202 -9.61 22.10 10.14
CA VAL A 202 -8.55 21.87 11.12
C VAL A 202 -8.14 23.19 11.78
N GLU A 203 -7.41 23.13 12.88
CA GLU A 203 -6.66 24.28 13.37
C GLU A 203 -5.19 24.12 12.98
N ALA A 204 -4.59 25.18 12.45
CA ALA A 204 -3.19 25.20 12.05
C ALA A 204 -2.39 26.16 12.92
N LEU A 205 -1.19 25.74 13.31
CA LEU A 205 -0.23 26.58 14.03
C LEU A 205 0.94 26.89 13.10
N ARG A 206 1.06 28.16 12.68
CA ARG A 206 2.22 28.65 11.94
C ARG A 206 3.32 29.11 12.92
N PRO A 207 4.62 29.02 12.54
CA PRO A 207 5.69 29.54 13.38
C PRO A 207 5.42 30.97 13.82
N PHE A 208 5.52 31.23 15.13
CA PHE A 208 5.29 32.53 15.75
C PHE A 208 3.87 33.10 15.64
N GLN A 209 2.88 32.29 15.27
CA GLN A 209 1.47 32.70 15.22
C GLN A 209 0.63 31.93 16.24
N THR A 210 -0.61 32.37 16.44
CA THR A 210 -1.62 31.61 17.20
C THR A 210 -2.25 30.54 16.33
N TRP A 211 -2.94 29.58 16.96
CA TRP A 211 -3.82 28.66 16.27
C TRP A 211 -4.86 29.43 15.44
N GLN A 212 -5.04 29.01 14.20
CA GLN A 212 -5.97 29.62 13.26
C GLN A 212 -6.82 28.54 12.61
N PRO A 213 -8.10 28.83 12.32
CA PRO A 213 -8.93 27.94 11.54
C PRO A 213 -8.34 27.79 10.13
N ALA A 214 -8.31 26.57 9.64
CA ALA A 214 -7.73 26.22 8.37
C ALA A 214 -8.50 25.08 7.72
N THR A 215 -8.28 24.89 6.43
CA THR A 215 -8.82 23.74 5.71
C THR A 215 -7.69 22.89 5.14
N LEU A 216 -7.74 21.59 5.41
CA LEU A 216 -6.83 20.59 4.88
C LEU A 216 -7.55 19.76 3.81
N SER A 217 -6.86 19.47 2.70
CA SER A 217 -7.38 18.66 1.61
C SER A 217 -6.24 17.91 0.91
N LEU A 218 -6.56 16.77 0.32
CA LEU A 218 -5.62 15.90 -0.38
C LEU A 218 -6.07 15.76 -1.83
N HIS A 219 -5.27 16.29 -2.76
CA HIS A 219 -5.56 16.26 -4.18
C HIS A 219 -4.68 15.21 -4.87
N LEU A 220 -5.27 14.44 -5.78
CA LEU A 220 -4.55 13.42 -6.55
C LEU A 220 -4.30 13.91 -7.98
N HIS A 221 -3.06 13.82 -8.44
CA HIS A 221 -2.67 14.13 -9.81
C HIS A 221 -1.83 13.00 -10.41
N LEU A 222 -1.77 12.90 -11.74
CA LEU A 222 -0.77 12.08 -12.42
C LEU A 222 0.28 13.00 -13.05
N ALA A 223 1.56 12.70 -12.89
CA ALA A 223 2.65 13.51 -13.44
C ALA A 223 3.63 12.67 -14.26
N ARG A 224 4.15 13.28 -15.33
CA ARG A 224 5.28 12.73 -16.09
C ARG A 224 6.55 12.95 -15.27
N MET A 225 7.30 11.88 -15.03
CA MET A 225 8.65 12.01 -14.51
C MET A 225 9.60 12.27 -15.67
N GLU A 226 10.55 13.19 -15.49
CA GLU A 226 11.67 13.33 -16.41
C GLU A 226 12.45 12.02 -16.41
N ALA A 227 12.47 11.34 -17.56
CA ALA A 227 13.31 10.16 -17.71
C ALA A 227 14.77 10.60 -17.50
N PRO A 228 15.58 9.90 -16.69
CA PRO A 228 17.02 10.08 -16.75
C PRO A 228 17.41 9.80 -18.21
N SER A 229 17.89 10.83 -18.90
CA SER A 229 18.32 10.71 -20.28
C SER A 229 19.30 9.55 -20.35
N PRO A 230 19.11 8.54 -21.22
CA PRO A 230 20.10 7.49 -21.36
C PRO A 230 21.40 8.18 -21.77
N LEU A 231 22.43 8.05 -20.91
CA LEU A 231 23.78 8.50 -21.19
C LEU A 231 24.16 7.93 -22.56
N ARG A 232 24.07 8.78 -23.59
CA ARG A 232 24.67 8.47 -24.89
C ARG A 232 26.15 8.26 -24.61
N PRO A 233 26.77 7.16 -25.08
CA PRO A 233 28.22 7.08 -25.09
C PRO A 233 28.71 8.25 -25.93
N SER A 234 29.31 9.23 -25.26
CA SER A 234 29.91 10.40 -25.88
C SER A 234 31.08 9.92 -26.73
N GLY A 235 30.78 9.67 -28.00
CA GLY A 235 31.76 9.59 -29.05
C GLY A 235 32.58 10.88 -29.03
N SER A 236 33.89 10.69 -28.97
CA SER A 236 34.93 11.69 -29.15
C SER A 236 34.60 12.72 -30.23
N SER A 237 34.54 13.99 -29.86
CA SER A 237 35.11 15.04 -30.71
C SER A 237 35.48 16.27 -29.89
N GLU A 238 36.58 16.85 -30.29
CA GLU A 238 37.44 17.76 -29.57
C GLU A 238 36.91 19.20 -29.49
N THR A 239 37.40 19.90 -28.47
CA THR A 239 37.67 21.34 -28.43
C THR A 239 36.51 22.32 -28.63
N SER A 240 36.11 22.95 -27.53
CA SER A 240 36.17 24.42 -27.45
C SER A 240 36.30 24.89 -26.00
N LEU A 241 37.48 25.42 -25.70
CA LEU A 241 37.70 26.37 -24.60
C LEU A 241 36.83 27.61 -24.85
N ASN A 242 36.02 27.99 -23.86
CA ASN A 242 35.93 29.37 -23.42
C ASN A 242 35.27 29.44 -22.04
N ALA A 243 36.10 29.79 -21.06
CA ALA A 243 35.73 30.29 -19.75
C ALA A 243 34.99 31.64 -19.90
N LEU A 244 34.10 32.10 -19.03
CA LEU A 244 34.31 32.54 -17.64
C LEU A 244 32.94 33.07 -17.16
N TYR A 245 32.43 32.60 -16.02
CA TYR A 245 32.03 33.43 -14.86
C TYR A 245 31.39 32.52 -13.80
N ARG A 246 31.98 32.51 -12.59
CA ARG A 246 31.48 31.78 -11.41
C ARG A 246 31.36 32.83 -10.30
N PRO A 247 30.18 33.08 -9.70
CA PRO A 247 30.12 33.82 -8.45
C PRO A 247 30.53 32.90 -7.29
N PRO A 248 31.17 33.42 -6.23
CA PRO A 248 31.59 32.63 -5.08
C PRO A 248 30.48 32.52 -4.03
N ASP A 249 30.50 31.41 -3.30
CA ASP A 249 29.81 31.15 -2.02
C ASP A 249 28.27 31.19 -2.02
N GLU A 250 27.66 30.16 -2.62
CA GLU A 250 26.54 29.49 -1.97
C GLU A 250 27.08 28.20 -1.34
N LYS A 251 27.24 28.22 -0.02
CA LYS A 251 27.26 26.97 0.74
C LYS A 251 25.99 26.22 0.37
N GLN A 252 26.14 25.10 -0.33
CA GLN A 252 25.06 24.11 -0.43
C GLN A 252 24.48 23.95 0.97
N PRO A 253 23.16 24.08 1.16
CA PRO A 253 22.57 23.68 2.42
C PRO A 253 22.99 22.23 2.64
N SER A 254 23.75 22.00 3.71
CA SER A 254 23.93 20.67 4.27
C SER A 254 22.55 20.06 4.31
N ARG A 255 22.37 18.93 3.63
CA ARG A 255 21.16 18.10 3.66
C ARG A 255 20.91 17.78 5.14
N ALA A 256 20.13 18.64 5.79
CA ALA A 256 19.79 18.52 7.19
C ALA A 256 18.88 17.30 7.30
N ASP A 257 19.17 16.43 8.27
CA ASP A 257 18.37 15.32 8.80
C ASP A 257 16.91 15.28 8.31
N ALA A 258 16.73 14.95 7.03
CA ALA A 258 15.42 14.83 6.43
C ALA A 258 15.02 13.38 6.66
N GLY A 259 14.00 13.18 7.48
CA GLY A 259 13.39 11.88 7.68
C GLY A 259 13.02 11.22 6.34
N PHE A 260 12.84 9.90 6.40
CA PHE A 260 12.47 9.02 5.28
C PHE A 260 11.68 9.75 4.16
N THR A 261 12.28 9.87 2.98
CA THR A 261 11.63 10.39 1.78
C THR A 261 11.27 9.23 0.86
N LEU A 262 10.11 9.29 0.19
CA LEU A 262 9.72 8.23 -0.74
C LEU A 262 10.61 8.22 -2.00
N ASP A 263 11.45 9.24 -2.21
CA ASP A 263 12.53 9.20 -3.21
C ASP A 263 13.63 8.19 -2.83
N ASP A 264 13.91 7.97 -1.54
CA ASP A 264 14.78 6.87 -1.08
C ASP A 264 14.11 5.52 -1.36
N PHE A 265 12.80 5.43 -1.17
CA PHE A 265 11.99 4.25 -1.51
C PHE A 265 11.92 4.01 -3.04
N ALA A 266 11.69 5.05 -3.84
CA ALA A 266 11.63 4.99 -5.29
C ALA A 266 13.00 4.73 -5.93
N SER A 267 14.09 5.21 -5.33
CA SER A 267 15.45 4.94 -5.80
C SER A 267 15.85 3.47 -5.68
N THR A 268 15.25 2.69 -4.75
CA THR A 268 15.43 1.23 -4.70
C THR A 268 14.79 0.48 -5.88
N LEU A 269 13.94 1.15 -6.68
CA LEU A 269 13.19 0.56 -7.79
C LEU A 269 13.85 0.77 -9.17
N ILE A 270 14.86 1.63 -9.28
CA ILE A 270 15.43 2.06 -10.58
C ILE A 270 16.70 1.28 -10.96
N GLU A 271 17.23 0.40 -10.10
CA GLU A 271 18.43 -0.36 -10.44
C GLU A 271 18.14 -1.53 -11.41
N ASP A 272 18.52 -1.32 -12.68
CA ASP A 272 18.47 -2.23 -13.83
C ASP A 272 18.79 -3.70 -13.44
N PRO A 273 17.87 -4.66 -13.64
CA PRO A 273 18.12 -6.06 -13.32
C PRO A 273 19.11 -6.65 -14.34
N GLY A 274 20.40 -6.62 -14.01
CA GLY A 274 21.44 -7.27 -14.81
C GLY A 274 21.16 -8.77 -15.06
N ASP A 275 21.64 -9.26 -16.21
CA ASP A 275 21.40 -10.55 -16.89
C ASP A 275 21.38 -11.87 -16.06
N ALA A 276 21.69 -11.86 -14.76
CA ALA A 276 21.71 -13.06 -13.90
C ALA A 276 20.33 -13.42 -13.28
N THR A 277 19.34 -12.55 -13.37
CA THR A 277 18.00 -12.71 -12.76
C THR A 277 16.98 -13.43 -13.65
N ALA A 278 17.27 -13.61 -14.94
CA ALA A 278 16.31 -14.08 -15.94
C ALA A 278 15.75 -15.50 -15.73
N GLY A 279 16.40 -16.34 -14.92
CA GLY A 279 16.09 -17.77 -14.84
C GLY A 279 14.77 -18.13 -14.15
N VAL A 280 14.56 -17.68 -12.90
CA VAL A 280 13.34 -18.03 -12.13
C VAL A 280 12.27 -16.94 -12.22
N LEU A 281 12.66 -15.68 -12.42
CA LEU A 281 11.72 -14.56 -12.50
C LEU A 281 10.82 -14.64 -13.73
N GLY A 282 11.30 -15.28 -14.82
CA GLY A 282 10.50 -15.55 -16.01
C GLY A 282 9.57 -16.77 -15.87
N ASN A 283 9.68 -17.57 -14.81
CA ASN A 283 8.77 -18.70 -14.61
C ASN A 283 7.40 -18.23 -14.14
N TRP A 284 6.38 -19.03 -14.40
CA TRP A 284 5.04 -18.82 -13.89
C TRP A 284 4.82 -19.66 -12.63
N LEU A 285 4.01 -19.17 -11.71
CA LEU A 285 3.68 -19.79 -10.45
C LEU A 285 2.17 -19.85 -10.29
N THR A 286 1.67 -20.99 -9.83
CA THR A 286 0.27 -21.16 -9.42
C THR A 286 0.21 -21.66 -7.98
N PHE A 287 -0.62 -21.04 -7.14
CA PHE A 287 -0.87 -21.55 -5.78
C PHE A 287 -1.78 -22.79 -5.87
N THR A 288 -1.44 -23.85 -5.13
CA THR A 288 -2.20 -25.11 -5.16
C THR A 288 -2.90 -25.44 -3.86
N ASN A 289 -2.62 -24.66 -2.81
CA ASN A 289 -3.27 -24.82 -1.51
C ASN A 289 -4.59 -24.04 -1.49
N GLU A 290 -5.70 -24.71 -1.83
CA GLU A 290 -7.04 -24.11 -1.88
C GLU A 290 -7.47 -23.46 -0.56
N SER A 291 -7.12 -24.05 0.59
CA SER A 291 -7.51 -23.47 1.89
C SER A 291 -6.77 -22.17 2.18
N TRP A 292 -5.49 -22.08 1.81
CA TRP A 292 -4.73 -20.83 1.91
C TRP A 292 -5.28 -19.76 0.95
N ILE A 293 -5.63 -20.15 -0.28
CA ILE A 293 -6.24 -19.25 -1.27
C ILE A 293 -7.54 -18.66 -0.70
N GLN A 294 -8.46 -19.49 -0.22
CA GLN A 294 -9.73 -19.00 0.34
C GLN A 294 -9.51 -18.12 1.58
N ALA A 295 -8.65 -18.54 2.50
CA ALA A 295 -8.32 -17.74 3.68
C ALA A 295 -7.73 -16.36 3.31
N PHE A 296 -6.90 -16.31 2.27
CA PHE A 296 -6.33 -15.06 1.75
C PHE A 296 -7.39 -14.13 1.18
N LEU A 297 -8.30 -14.65 0.36
CA LEU A 297 -9.36 -13.85 -0.26
C LEU A 297 -10.34 -13.32 0.79
N ASN A 298 -10.78 -14.19 1.71
CA ASN A 298 -11.67 -13.81 2.79
C ASN A 298 -11.04 -12.74 3.68
N ALA A 299 -9.78 -12.90 4.09
CA ALA A 299 -9.08 -11.91 4.90
C ALA A 299 -8.96 -10.54 4.19
N CYS A 300 -8.74 -10.53 2.87
CA CYS A 300 -8.70 -9.29 2.09
C CYS A 300 -10.07 -8.58 2.08
N ALA A 301 -11.15 -9.32 1.83
CA ALA A 301 -12.51 -8.77 1.77
C ALA A 301 -13.01 -8.33 3.15
N GLN A 302 -12.81 -9.17 4.19
CA GLN A 302 -13.11 -8.84 5.58
C GLN A 302 -12.48 -7.51 5.96
N ARG A 303 -11.18 -7.33 5.74
CA ARG A 303 -10.48 -6.09 6.08
C ARG A 303 -11.13 -4.84 5.48
N ILE A 304 -11.57 -4.89 4.22
CA ILE A 304 -12.23 -3.73 3.57
C ILE A 304 -13.56 -3.41 4.24
N VAL A 305 -14.40 -4.43 4.50
CA VAL A 305 -15.67 -4.22 5.20
C VAL A 305 -15.44 -3.72 6.62
N ALA A 306 -14.42 -4.26 7.27
CA ALA A 306 -14.06 -4.02 8.64
C ALA A 306 -13.59 -2.56 8.88
N GLN A 307 -12.82 -2.00 7.94
CA GLN A 307 -12.45 -0.58 7.91
C GLN A 307 -13.66 0.37 7.81
N ASN A 308 -14.77 -0.10 7.25
CA ASN A 308 -16.01 0.67 7.10
C ASN A 308 -16.99 0.48 8.26
N LEU A 309 -16.71 -0.41 9.24
CA LEU A 309 -17.58 -0.63 10.39
C LEU A 309 -17.94 0.64 11.15
N PRO A 310 -17.04 1.62 11.37
CA PRO A 310 -17.42 2.86 12.02
C PRO A 310 -18.57 3.56 11.30
N GLN A 311 -18.51 3.68 9.96
CA GLN A 311 -19.54 4.32 9.14
C GLN A 311 -20.84 3.49 9.12
N ILE A 312 -20.73 2.17 9.03
CA ILE A 312 -21.88 1.24 9.12
C ILE A 312 -22.55 1.34 10.50
N ALA A 313 -21.79 1.61 11.55
CA ALA A 313 -22.26 1.68 12.91
C ALA A 313 -22.90 3.04 13.26
N ILE A 314 -22.57 4.15 12.58
CA ILE A 314 -23.10 5.49 12.92
C ILE A 314 -24.64 5.43 13.01
N SER A 315 -25.13 5.56 14.24
CA SER A 315 -26.52 5.86 14.54
C SER A 315 -26.60 7.35 14.76
N ASP A 316 -27.12 8.11 13.80
CA ASP A 316 -27.51 9.48 14.09
C ASP A 316 -28.58 9.43 15.20
N CYS A 317 -28.24 9.85 16.41
CA CYS A 317 -29.12 9.88 17.58
C CYS A 317 -30.22 10.97 17.47
N GLY A 318 -30.85 11.10 16.31
CA GLY A 318 -32.05 11.91 16.11
C GLY A 318 -33.29 11.02 16.14
N GLU A 319 -34.27 11.35 16.98
CA GLU A 319 -35.53 10.58 17.18
C GLU A 319 -36.48 10.52 15.95
N SER A 320 -36.04 10.80 14.72
CA SER A 320 -36.89 10.74 13.53
C SER A 320 -36.47 9.66 12.54
N ASP A 321 -37.39 8.72 12.28
CA ASP A 321 -37.36 7.63 11.28
C ASP A 321 -36.25 6.58 11.42
N THR A 322 -36.35 5.78 12.49
CA THR A 322 -35.50 4.60 12.72
C THR A 322 -35.53 3.58 11.58
N SER A 323 -36.66 3.43 10.87
CA SER A 323 -36.78 2.45 9.78
C SER A 323 -36.02 2.82 8.51
N GLU A 324 -35.97 4.11 8.16
CA GLU A 324 -35.28 4.55 6.93
C GLU A 324 -33.77 4.57 7.14
N LEU A 325 -33.31 5.00 8.33
CA LEU A 325 -31.88 4.94 8.69
C LEU A 325 -31.35 3.50 8.70
N LEU A 326 -32.10 2.55 9.25
CA LEU A 326 -31.70 1.14 9.23
C LEU A 326 -31.60 0.59 7.80
N ARG A 327 -32.56 0.95 6.93
CA ARG A 327 -32.51 0.58 5.51
C ARG A 327 -31.30 1.17 4.80
N GLN A 328 -30.96 2.43 5.07
CA GLN A 328 -29.76 3.06 4.52
C GLN A 328 -28.47 2.36 4.99
N ARG A 329 -28.41 1.95 6.26
CA ARG A 329 -27.29 1.18 6.82
C ARG A 329 -27.17 -0.20 6.17
N GLU A 330 -28.28 -0.91 5.97
CA GLU A 330 -28.31 -2.18 5.24
C GLU A 330 -27.82 -2.02 3.81
N VAL A 331 -28.33 -1.02 3.07
CA VAL A 331 -27.88 -0.74 1.70
C VAL A 331 -26.40 -0.40 1.64
N PHE A 332 -25.90 0.41 2.57
CA PHE A 332 -24.49 0.77 2.64
C PHE A 332 -23.61 -0.45 3.00
N CYS A 333 -24.01 -1.26 3.97
CA CYS A 333 -23.30 -2.49 4.34
C CYS A 333 -23.21 -3.46 3.17
N ASN A 334 -24.30 -3.66 2.43
CA ASN A 334 -24.34 -4.47 1.22
C ASN A 334 -23.44 -3.91 0.12
N LEU A 335 -23.45 -2.59 -0.09
CA LEU A 335 -22.58 -1.92 -1.07
C LEU A 335 -21.09 -2.09 -0.74
N VAL A 336 -20.72 -1.91 0.52
CA VAL A 336 -19.33 -2.10 0.99
C VAL A 336 -18.92 -3.57 0.84
N THR A 337 -19.77 -4.50 1.25
CA THR A 337 -19.51 -5.95 1.14
C THR A 337 -19.36 -6.38 -0.31
N TYR A 338 -20.23 -5.90 -1.20
CA TYR A 338 -20.10 -6.11 -2.64
C TYR A 338 -18.78 -5.56 -3.17
N SER A 339 -18.43 -4.32 -2.82
CA SER A 339 -17.21 -3.68 -3.29
C SER A 339 -15.96 -4.42 -2.79
N ALA A 340 -15.96 -4.85 -1.53
CA ALA A 340 -14.90 -5.64 -0.93
C ALA A 340 -14.68 -6.98 -1.64
N THR A 341 -15.76 -7.72 -1.92
CA THR A 341 -15.67 -8.98 -2.67
C THR A 341 -15.36 -8.76 -4.15
N ASP A 342 -15.71 -7.60 -4.73
CA ASP A 342 -15.43 -7.28 -6.14
C ASP A 342 -13.95 -6.95 -6.34
N LEU A 343 -13.37 -6.23 -5.39
CA LEU A 343 -11.94 -5.96 -5.39
C LEU A 343 -11.11 -7.24 -5.25
N VAL A 344 -11.67 -8.30 -4.66
CA VAL A 344 -10.96 -9.57 -4.42
C VAL A 344 -11.24 -10.61 -5.53
N GLN A 345 -12.48 -10.78 -5.95
CA GLN A 345 -12.89 -11.81 -6.93
C GLN A 345 -13.31 -11.26 -8.30
N GLY A 346 -13.51 -9.95 -8.41
CA GLY A 346 -14.09 -9.33 -9.58
C GLY A 346 -13.21 -9.46 -10.83
N VAL A 347 -13.86 -9.80 -11.94
CA VAL A 347 -13.26 -9.79 -13.29
C VAL A 347 -13.07 -8.35 -13.78
N ASN A 348 -13.79 -7.39 -13.19
CA ASN A 348 -13.93 -6.00 -13.62
C ASN A 348 -13.21 -5.00 -12.70
N GLY A 349 -12.61 -5.46 -11.60
CA GLY A 349 -11.74 -4.62 -10.78
C GLY A 349 -10.66 -4.04 -11.69
N LEU A 350 -10.27 -2.78 -11.46
CA LEU A 350 -9.27 -2.14 -12.31
C LEU A 350 -8.01 -2.94 -12.51
N PHE A 351 -7.72 -3.82 -11.57
CA PHE A 351 -6.51 -4.56 -11.51
C PHE A 351 -6.86 -5.91 -10.91
N LYS A 352 -6.36 -7.00 -11.50
CA LYS A 352 -6.50 -8.36 -10.97
C LYS A 352 -5.77 -8.43 -9.62
N HIS A 353 -6.36 -7.92 -8.55
CA HIS A 353 -5.66 -7.71 -7.27
C HIS A 353 -5.22 -9.05 -6.66
N THR A 354 -5.95 -10.11 -6.95
CA THR A 354 -5.68 -11.44 -6.42
C THR A 354 -4.80 -12.25 -7.37
N PHE A 355 -3.56 -12.47 -6.93
CA PHE A 355 -2.54 -13.22 -7.66
C PHE A 355 -2.66 -14.76 -7.50
N VAL A 356 -3.76 -15.22 -6.91
CA VAL A 356 -3.88 -16.59 -6.39
C VAL A 356 -4.62 -17.56 -7.31
N HIS A 357 -5.42 -17.05 -8.27
CA HIS A 357 -6.26 -17.88 -9.15
C HIS A 357 -5.67 -18.14 -10.53
N GLU A 358 -4.78 -17.28 -10.99
CA GLU A 358 -4.16 -17.39 -12.30
C GLU A 358 -2.67 -17.71 -12.16
N PRO A 359 -2.08 -18.47 -13.10
CA PRO A 359 -0.64 -18.54 -13.21
C PRO A 359 -0.08 -17.12 -13.32
N LEU A 360 0.90 -16.80 -12.48
CA LEU A 360 1.49 -15.47 -12.41
C LEU A 360 3.01 -15.55 -12.58
N LEU A 361 3.60 -14.62 -13.32
CA LEU A 361 5.06 -14.53 -13.41
C LEU A 361 5.66 -14.29 -12.02
N VAL A 362 6.74 -14.98 -11.69
CA VAL A 362 7.44 -14.75 -10.42
C VAL A 362 7.93 -13.29 -10.32
N ALA A 363 8.25 -12.66 -11.45
CA ALA A 363 8.57 -11.23 -11.54
C ALA A 363 7.40 -10.32 -11.10
N ASP A 364 6.16 -10.76 -11.26
CA ASP A 364 4.96 -10.00 -10.90
C ASP A 364 4.48 -10.34 -9.47
N LEU A 365 4.97 -11.44 -8.89
CA LEU A 365 4.58 -11.90 -7.56
C LEU A 365 5.24 -11.10 -6.44
N TRP A 366 6.55 -10.88 -6.59
CA TRP A 366 7.34 -10.24 -5.55
C TRP A 366 6.86 -8.82 -5.20
N PRO A 367 6.46 -7.92 -6.14
CA PRO A 367 6.01 -6.57 -5.79
C PRO A 367 4.64 -6.63 -5.09
N ARG A 368 3.80 -7.61 -5.41
CA ARG A 368 2.50 -7.83 -4.74
C ARG A 368 2.71 -8.30 -3.31
N LEU A 369 3.59 -9.28 -3.07
CA LEU A 369 3.93 -9.73 -1.72
C LEU A 369 4.56 -8.60 -0.89
N ARG A 370 5.44 -7.80 -1.50
CA ARG A 370 5.99 -6.57 -0.88
C ARG A 370 4.88 -5.62 -0.45
N TRP A 371 3.89 -5.36 -1.30
CA TRP A 371 2.76 -4.50 -0.97
C TRP A 371 1.94 -5.05 0.21
N TYR A 372 1.58 -6.33 0.18
CA TYR A 372 0.82 -6.95 1.26
C TYR A 372 1.55 -6.88 2.61
N LEU A 373 2.88 -7.00 2.60
CA LEU A 373 3.70 -6.76 3.79
C LEU A 373 3.60 -5.30 4.24
N ALA A 374 3.84 -4.33 3.36
CA ALA A 374 3.77 -2.90 3.68
C ALA A 374 2.38 -2.44 4.15
N GLN A 375 1.32 -3.08 3.64
CA GLN A 375 -0.06 -2.82 4.01
C GLN A 375 -0.40 -3.26 5.43
N SER A 376 0.33 -4.22 6.01
CA SER A 376 0.03 -4.73 7.34
C SER A 376 0.08 -3.64 8.41
N SER A 377 1.13 -2.81 8.41
CA SER A 377 1.21 -1.64 9.28
C SER A 377 2.14 -0.56 8.72
N GLU A 378 1.90 0.69 9.10
CA GLU A 378 2.80 1.82 8.77
C GLU A 378 4.23 1.52 9.22
N ARG A 379 4.36 0.88 10.38
CA ARG A 379 5.62 0.43 10.95
C ARG A 379 6.41 -0.48 10.00
N VAL A 380 5.74 -1.50 9.45
CA VAL A 380 6.35 -2.44 8.50
C VAL A 380 6.80 -1.69 7.25
N MET A 381 5.96 -0.81 6.71
CA MET A 381 6.31 0.02 5.55
C MET A 381 7.54 0.91 5.82
N GLN A 382 7.58 1.60 6.97
CA GLN A 382 8.72 2.45 7.36
C GLN A 382 10.02 1.64 7.46
N LEU A 383 9.99 0.47 8.11
CA LEU A 383 11.17 -0.40 8.19
C LEU A 383 11.61 -0.94 6.84
N MET A 384 10.68 -1.26 5.94
CA MET A 384 11.04 -1.68 4.58
C MET A 384 11.69 -0.55 3.79
N GLY A 385 11.24 0.68 4.03
CA GLY A 385 11.83 1.90 3.47
C GLY A 385 13.18 2.32 4.08
N GLY A 386 13.46 1.84 5.30
CA GLY A 386 14.66 2.19 6.06
C GLY A 386 14.39 3.29 7.07
N VAL A 387 14.73 3.04 8.33
CA VAL A 387 14.58 4.01 9.43
C VAL A 387 15.94 4.33 10.04
N SER A 388 16.22 5.62 10.25
CA SER A 388 17.44 6.06 10.92
C SER A 388 17.46 5.57 12.36
N THR A 389 18.55 4.94 12.76
CA THR A 389 18.66 4.30 14.07
C THR A 389 20.11 4.25 14.57
N GLN A 390 20.25 3.89 15.85
CA GLN A 390 21.49 3.36 16.41
C GLN A 390 21.30 1.88 16.75
N VAL A 391 22.25 1.04 16.36
CA VAL A 391 22.24 -0.39 16.69
C VAL A 391 23.46 -0.72 17.55
N LEU A 392 23.25 -1.49 18.63
CA LEU A 392 24.29 -2.05 19.48
C LEU A 392 24.32 -3.57 19.32
N PRO A 393 25.13 -4.10 18.40
CA PRO A 393 25.34 -5.54 18.34
C PRO A 393 26.08 -6.05 19.59
N PRO A 394 25.88 -7.31 20.00
CA PRO A 394 26.55 -7.89 21.15
C PRO A 394 28.07 -7.80 21.05
N GLY A 395 28.70 -7.23 22.08
CA GLY A 395 30.16 -7.09 22.15
C GLY A 395 30.76 -6.00 21.25
N LEU A 396 29.95 -5.22 20.54
CA LEU A 396 30.38 -4.07 19.74
C LEU A 396 29.91 -2.75 20.36
N SER A 397 30.35 -1.63 19.79
CA SER A 397 29.85 -0.29 20.12
C SER A 397 28.59 0.04 19.32
N TRP A 398 27.87 1.09 19.74
CA TRP A 398 26.77 1.66 18.96
C TRP A 398 27.23 2.04 17.54
N GLN A 399 26.42 1.66 16.55
CA GLN A 399 26.60 1.95 15.14
C GLN A 399 25.40 2.76 14.64
N GLN A 400 25.66 3.90 14.01
CA GLN A 400 24.62 4.70 13.37
C GLN A 400 24.40 4.22 11.94
N GLY A 401 23.14 4.22 11.51
CA GLY A 401 22.78 3.86 10.14
C GLY A 401 21.28 3.75 9.94
N ASN A 402 20.90 3.27 8.76
CA ASN A 402 19.51 2.99 8.43
C ASN A 402 19.21 1.51 8.64
N LEU A 403 18.21 1.21 9.46
CA LEU A 403 17.70 -0.14 9.68
C LEU A 403 16.65 -0.47 8.64
N TYR A 404 16.85 -1.59 7.95
CA TYR A 404 15.90 -2.10 6.96
C TYR A 404 15.34 -3.45 7.41
N LEU A 405 14.01 -3.59 7.34
CA LEU A 405 13.34 -4.88 7.27
C LEU A 405 13.45 -5.38 5.83
N ARG A 406 14.19 -6.48 5.63
CA ARG A 406 14.34 -7.13 4.32
C ARG A 406 13.47 -8.37 4.23
N PRO A 407 12.30 -8.27 3.58
CA PRO A 407 11.49 -9.43 3.27
C PRO A 407 12.10 -10.28 2.15
N LEU A 408 12.08 -11.59 2.35
CA LEU A 408 12.68 -12.61 1.51
C LEU A 408 11.61 -13.62 1.10
N MET A 409 11.42 -13.79 -0.20
CA MET A 409 10.61 -14.88 -0.75
C MET A 409 11.54 -16.03 -1.12
N GLN A 410 11.30 -17.20 -0.54
CA GLN A 410 12.00 -18.43 -0.86
C GLN A 410 11.10 -19.33 -1.69
N LEU A 411 11.58 -19.72 -2.88
CA LEU A 411 10.92 -20.70 -3.73
C LEU A 411 11.73 -21.98 -3.70
N THR A 412 11.15 -23.08 -3.24
CA THR A 412 11.85 -24.37 -3.11
C THR A 412 11.15 -25.45 -3.93
N THR A 413 11.91 -26.15 -4.76
CA THR A 413 11.49 -27.33 -5.52
C THR A 413 12.36 -28.51 -5.10
N ALA A 414 12.05 -29.72 -5.59
CA ALA A 414 12.88 -30.89 -5.33
C ALA A 414 14.33 -30.74 -5.85
N GLN A 415 14.55 -29.89 -6.85
CA GLN A 415 15.84 -29.74 -7.52
C GLN A 415 16.62 -28.51 -7.08
N ARG A 416 15.93 -27.43 -6.69
CA ARG A 416 16.55 -26.13 -6.43
C ARG A 416 15.75 -25.26 -5.47
N SER A 417 16.46 -24.39 -4.76
CA SER A 417 15.88 -23.30 -3.98
C SER A 417 16.39 -21.95 -4.49
N TRP A 418 15.52 -20.95 -4.47
CA TRP A 418 15.79 -19.57 -4.86
C TRP A 418 15.36 -18.64 -3.73
N ILE A 419 16.18 -17.61 -3.46
CA ILE A 419 15.86 -16.56 -2.49
C ILE A 419 15.73 -15.25 -3.26
N ILE A 420 14.60 -14.57 -3.12
CA ILE A 420 14.30 -13.31 -3.79
C ILE A 420 14.10 -12.24 -2.72
N ASP A 421 14.90 -11.18 -2.77
CA ASP A 421 14.73 -9.98 -1.95
C ASP A 421 13.52 -9.20 -2.46
N LEU A 422 12.42 -9.21 -1.71
CA LEU A 422 11.19 -8.53 -2.07
C LEU A 422 11.34 -6.99 -2.03
N SER A 423 12.36 -6.46 -1.36
CA SER A 423 12.62 -5.02 -1.32
C SER A 423 13.17 -4.52 -2.66
N ARG A 424 13.93 -5.36 -3.37
CA ARG A 424 14.66 -4.97 -4.59
C ARG A 424 14.28 -5.78 -5.83
N GLY A 425 13.42 -6.79 -5.70
CA GLY A 425 13.10 -7.73 -6.78
C GLY A 425 14.30 -8.54 -7.26
N ARG A 426 15.31 -8.76 -6.39
CA ARG A 426 16.59 -9.36 -6.77
C ARG A 426 16.74 -10.78 -6.28
N LEU A 427 17.23 -11.65 -7.15
CA LEU A 427 17.66 -12.99 -6.76
C LEU A 427 18.94 -12.91 -5.95
N LEU A 428 18.93 -13.50 -4.75
CA LEU A 428 20.08 -13.59 -3.87
C LEU A 428 20.73 -14.97 -3.97
N PRO A 429 22.08 -15.06 -4.05
CA PRO A 429 22.77 -16.34 -4.02
C PRO A 429 22.71 -17.01 -2.64
N THR A 430 22.64 -16.20 -1.57
CA THR A 430 22.58 -16.62 -0.17
C THR A 430 21.75 -15.62 0.63
N SER A 431 21.24 -16.03 1.79
CA SER A 431 20.56 -15.12 2.71
C SER A 431 21.47 -13.94 3.09
N PRO A 432 20.91 -12.72 3.24
CA PRO A 432 21.67 -11.55 3.67
C PRO A 432 22.18 -11.72 5.11
N LEU A 433 23.24 -10.98 5.45
CA LEU A 433 23.77 -10.96 6.80
C LEU A 433 22.80 -10.20 7.72
N ALA A 434 21.97 -10.94 8.45
CA ALA A 434 21.03 -10.40 9.42
C ALA A 434 21.75 -9.88 10.67
N LEU A 435 21.18 -8.85 11.30
CA LEU A 435 21.55 -8.45 12.65
C LEU A 435 21.21 -9.58 13.64
N PRO A 436 22.03 -9.79 14.68
CA PRO A 436 21.77 -10.82 15.68
C PRO A 436 20.53 -10.44 16.51
N ALA A 437 19.80 -11.44 16.98
CA ALA A 437 18.50 -11.27 17.64
C ALA A 437 18.55 -10.40 18.92
N ASP A 438 19.69 -10.42 19.61
CA ASP A 438 19.97 -9.68 20.83
C ASP A 438 20.63 -8.31 20.59
N ALA A 439 20.85 -7.89 19.34
CA ALA A 439 21.26 -6.52 19.06
C ALA A 439 20.16 -5.55 19.52
N ALA A 440 20.54 -4.53 20.31
CA ALA A 440 19.64 -3.46 20.69
C ALA A 440 19.56 -2.42 19.58
N VAL A 441 18.38 -1.88 19.36
CA VAL A 441 18.03 -0.94 18.30
C VAL A 441 17.33 0.24 18.96
N ASP A 442 17.87 1.44 18.77
CA ASP A 442 17.30 2.70 19.25
C ASP A 442 16.87 3.55 18.06
N ILE A 443 15.55 3.66 17.85
CA ILE A 443 14.96 4.42 16.76
C ILE A 443 14.46 5.73 17.35
N ALA A 444 15.05 6.84 16.91
CA ALA A 444 14.78 8.16 17.51
C ALA A 444 13.38 8.70 17.19
N ASP A 445 12.81 8.28 16.05
CA ASP A 445 11.54 8.79 15.56
C ASP A 445 10.34 8.08 16.21
N ALA A 446 9.24 8.82 16.39
CA ALA A 446 7.96 8.19 16.73
C ALA A 446 7.51 7.26 15.58
N PRO A 447 6.81 6.14 15.85
CA PRO A 447 6.19 5.71 17.10
C PRO A 447 7.07 4.80 17.98
N TRP A 448 8.35 4.65 17.66
CA TRP A 448 9.27 3.69 18.25
C TRP A 448 9.69 4.15 19.65
N ARG A 449 8.95 3.75 20.68
CA ARG A 449 9.26 4.14 22.06
C ARG A 449 10.10 3.08 22.75
N ASN A 450 11.25 3.52 23.26
CA ASN A 450 12.29 2.73 23.93
C ASN A 450 13.14 1.90 22.96
N PRO A 451 14.42 1.68 23.30
CA PRO A 451 15.25 0.71 22.59
C PRO A 451 14.59 -0.68 22.62
N LEU A 452 14.60 -1.34 21.46
CA LEU A 452 14.08 -2.69 21.26
C LEU A 452 15.21 -3.60 20.79
N THR A 453 15.14 -4.88 21.11
CA THR A 453 16.01 -5.88 20.48
C THR A 453 15.50 -6.24 19.08
N VAL A 454 16.38 -6.77 18.23
CA VAL A 454 15.97 -7.32 16.92
C VAL A 454 14.92 -8.44 17.07
N ALA A 455 14.99 -9.23 18.15
CA ALA A 455 13.98 -10.23 18.48
C ALA A 455 12.61 -9.61 18.78
N GLU A 456 12.57 -8.54 19.59
CA GLU A 456 11.32 -7.82 19.90
C GLU A 456 10.75 -7.13 18.66
N LEU A 457 11.60 -6.54 17.81
CA LEU A 457 11.19 -6.01 16.51
C LEU A 457 10.58 -7.10 15.64
N THR A 458 11.23 -8.27 15.55
CA THR A 458 10.70 -9.42 14.79
C THR A 458 9.33 -9.84 15.32
N ALA A 459 9.16 -9.96 16.64
CA ALA A 459 7.90 -10.29 17.27
C ALA A 459 6.80 -9.23 17.07
N LEU A 460 7.18 -7.95 16.94
CA LEU A 460 6.25 -6.87 16.58
C LEU A 460 5.77 -7.01 15.13
N ILE A 461 6.68 -7.29 14.18
CA ILE A 461 6.32 -7.52 12.78
C ILE A 461 5.45 -8.78 12.62
N ASP A 462 5.80 -9.86 13.33
CA ASP A 462 4.98 -11.08 13.36
C ASP A 462 3.57 -10.83 13.86
N ARG A 463 3.43 -10.00 14.89
CA ARG A 463 2.13 -9.61 15.43
C ARG A 463 1.36 -8.76 14.44
N ASP A 464 1.98 -7.72 13.88
CA ASP A 464 1.34 -6.85 12.88
C ASP A 464 0.84 -7.68 11.68
N LEU A 465 1.66 -8.59 11.16
CA LEU A 465 1.26 -9.48 10.06
C LEU A 465 0.18 -10.47 10.46
N GLY A 466 0.29 -11.08 11.64
CA GLY A 466 -0.71 -12.03 12.15
C GLY A 466 -2.07 -11.38 12.41
N THR A 467 -2.08 -10.11 12.83
CA THR A 467 -3.31 -9.35 13.08
C THR A 467 -3.90 -8.79 11.79
N TYR A 468 -3.08 -8.20 10.92
CA TYR A 468 -3.59 -7.39 9.81
C TYR A 468 -3.57 -8.07 8.44
N THR A 469 -2.76 -9.12 8.28
CA THR A 469 -2.60 -9.88 7.03
C THR A 469 -2.32 -11.37 7.33
N PRO A 470 -3.21 -12.08 8.05
CA PRO A 470 -2.92 -13.42 8.58
C PRO A 470 -2.57 -14.45 7.49
N ALA A 471 -3.19 -14.36 6.31
CA ALA A 471 -2.87 -15.24 5.19
C ALA A 471 -1.45 -15.03 4.64
N ILE A 472 -0.93 -13.80 4.70
CA ILE A 472 0.46 -13.50 4.33
C ILE A 472 1.41 -14.03 5.40
N ALA A 473 1.05 -13.90 6.68
CA ALA A 473 1.80 -14.51 7.78
C ALA A 473 1.87 -16.05 7.64
N ALA A 474 0.82 -16.69 7.14
CA ALA A 474 0.79 -18.13 6.90
C ALA A 474 1.83 -18.60 5.86
N LEU A 475 2.27 -17.72 4.94
CA LEU A 475 3.35 -18.03 4.00
C LEU A 475 4.68 -18.35 4.71
N ARG A 476 4.88 -17.96 5.98
CA ARG A 476 6.07 -18.35 6.75
C ARG A 476 6.17 -19.86 6.99
N GLN A 477 5.04 -20.56 7.00
CA GLN A 477 4.99 -22.01 7.19
C GLN A 477 5.24 -22.75 5.86
N GLY A 478 5.28 -21.99 4.75
CA GLY A 478 5.51 -22.45 3.40
C GLY A 478 4.24 -23.01 2.75
N THR A 479 3.84 -22.43 1.63
CA THR A 479 2.62 -22.76 0.89
C THR A 479 2.94 -23.53 -0.37
N SER A 480 2.19 -24.61 -0.64
CA SER A 480 2.34 -25.42 -1.84
C SER A 480 2.04 -24.60 -3.10
N ILE A 481 2.93 -24.74 -4.09
CA ILE A 481 2.85 -24.08 -5.38
C ILE A 481 3.19 -25.05 -6.50
N HIS A 482 2.80 -24.68 -7.71
CA HIS A 482 3.28 -25.25 -8.95
C HIS A 482 4.11 -24.21 -9.70
N LEU A 483 5.35 -24.55 -10.04
CA LEU A 483 6.24 -23.71 -10.83
C LEU A 483 6.25 -24.23 -12.27
N HIS A 484 5.84 -23.38 -13.21
CA HIS A 484 5.79 -23.67 -14.63
C HIS A 484 6.96 -22.94 -15.30
N ARG A 485 7.89 -23.71 -15.87
CA ARG A 485 9.02 -23.11 -16.56
C ARG A 485 8.64 -22.74 -18.00
N LEU A 486 9.24 -21.66 -18.52
CA LEU A 486 9.03 -21.21 -19.90
C LEU A 486 9.57 -22.21 -20.94
N ASP A 487 10.57 -23.01 -20.58
CA ASP A 487 11.03 -24.11 -21.43
C ASP A 487 10.01 -25.26 -21.36
N ALA A 488 9.17 -25.35 -22.41
CA ALA A 488 8.05 -26.28 -22.54
C ALA A 488 8.37 -27.76 -22.27
N GLU A 489 9.66 -28.15 -22.28
CA GLU A 489 10.12 -29.51 -21.98
C GLU A 489 10.18 -29.84 -20.48
N ALA A 490 10.31 -28.84 -19.60
CA ALA A 490 10.57 -29.09 -18.17
C ALA A 490 9.31 -29.32 -17.31
N GLY A 491 8.11 -29.11 -17.88
CA GLY A 491 6.83 -29.38 -17.24
C GLY A 491 6.52 -28.52 -16.00
N CYS A 492 5.37 -28.79 -15.40
CA CYS A 492 4.95 -28.21 -14.12
C CYS A 492 5.69 -28.93 -12.97
N GLN A 493 6.35 -28.19 -12.09
CA GLN A 493 7.10 -28.73 -10.96
C GLN A 493 6.44 -28.36 -9.63
N PRO A 494 6.17 -29.32 -8.74
CA PRO A 494 5.71 -28.99 -7.39
C PRO A 494 6.81 -28.29 -6.60
N GLY A 495 6.41 -27.31 -5.80
CA GLY A 495 7.30 -26.57 -4.93
C GLY A 495 6.58 -25.98 -3.72
N GLN A 496 7.32 -25.20 -2.95
CA GLN A 496 6.86 -24.49 -1.78
C GLN A 496 7.35 -23.04 -1.86
N LEU A 497 6.45 -22.10 -1.59
CA LEU A 497 6.76 -20.69 -1.40
C LEU A 497 6.78 -20.39 0.09
N THR A 498 7.90 -19.91 0.61
CA THR A 498 8.04 -19.47 2.00
C THR A 498 8.38 -17.99 2.05
N LEU A 499 7.73 -17.24 2.94
CA LEU A 499 8.06 -15.85 3.22
C LEU A 499 8.85 -15.77 4.53
N ASP A 500 9.98 -15.06 4.51
CA ASP A 500 10.80 -14.80 5.69
C ASP A 500 11.28 -13.34 5.67
N TRP A 501 11.89 -12.87 6.75
CA TRP A 501 12.45 -11.54 6.79
C TRP A 501 13.57 -11.43 7.82
N CYS A 502 14.42 -10.44 7.61
CA CYS A 502 15.50 -10.15 8.54
C CYS A 502 15.75 -8.65 8.62
N PHE A 503 16.46 -8.23 9.66
CA PHE A 503 16.89 -6.86 9.82
C PHE A 503 18.33 -6.69 9.36
N THR A 504 18.60 -5.64 8.58
CA THR A 504 19.94 -5.27 8.13
C THR A 504 20.22 -3.82 8.44
N LEU A 505 21.48 -3.50 8.75
CA LEU A 505 21.93 -2.12 8.99
C LEU A 505 22.77 -1.64 7.81
N GLN A 506 22.43 -0.48 7.25
CA GLN A 506 23.29 0.24 6.32
C GLN A 506 23.92 1.42 7.06
N THR A 507 25.20 1.29 7.42
CA THR A 507 25.95 2.35 8.11
C THR A 507 26.18 3.53 7.18
N SER A 508 25.92 4.75 7.66
CA SER A 508 26.41 5.98 7.03
C SER A 508 27.92 6.05 7.23
N LEU A 509 28.68 5.96 6.15
CA LEU A 509 30.14 6.12 6.16
C LEU A 509 30.56 7.59 6.22
#